data_AF-A0AAE3K2H6-F1
#
_entry.id   AF-A0AAE3K2H6-F1
#
_cell.length_a   1.000
_cell.length_b   1.000
_cell.length_c   1.000
_cell.angle_alpha   90.00
_cell.angle_beta   90.00
_cell.angle_gamma   90.00
#
_symmetry.space_group_name_H-M   'P 1'
#
loop_
_entity.id
_entity.type
_entity.pdbx_description
1 polymer ?
#
loop_
_entity_poly.entity_id
_entity_poly.type
_entity_poly.pdbx_seq_one_letter_code
_entity_poly.pdbx_strand_id
1 'polypeptide(L)'
;MPNRYILFYPPINVEKLEGVRVIDVRKCKFTEIDVMDDPQKVVTVLGEPLFVVDANNVNSKFSELFYQCRFWEAHEILEEKWRRAKGEEKDYLHALILVCASLINFLKNKVEVSDKLMDEALSLISKLPEDLLPLLYVRLSLDA
;
A
#
# COMPACT_ATOMS: atom_id res chain seq x y z
N MET A 1 -9.42 -2.43 -19.76
CA MET A 1 -8.31 -1.61 -19.24
C MET A 1 -7.02 -2.36 -19.56
N PRO A 2 -5.88 -1.70 -19.82
CA PRO A 2 -4.60 -2.41 -19.91
C PRO A 2 -4.32 -3.14 -18.59
N ASN A 3 -3.77 -4.35 -18.66
CA ASN A 3 -3.45 -5.13 -17.47
C ASN A 3 -2.33 -4.42 -16.69
N ARG A 4 -2.48 -4.38 -15.36
CA ARG A 4 -1.51 -3.77 -14.44
C ARG A 4 -0.98 -4.87 -13.54
N TYR A 5 0.33 -4.96 -13.42
CA TYR A 5 1.00 -5.98 -12.63
C TYR A 5 2.00 -5.36 -11.67
N ILE A 6 2.17 -5.99 -10.52
CA ILE A 6 3.22 -5.63 -9.56
C ILE A 6 4.15 -6.82 -9.42
N LEU A 7 5.41 -6.62 -9.78
CA LEU A 7 6.46 -7.61 -9.63
C LEU A 7 7.22 -7.34 -8.34
N PHE A 8 7.47 -8.40 -7.56
CA PHE A 8 8.14 -8.31 -6.27
C PHE A 8 9.51 -8.95 -6.36
N TYR A 9 10.55 -8.15 -6.14
CA TYR A 9 11.93 -8.60 -6.07
C TYR A 9 12.44 -8.51 -4.63
N PRO A 10 13.54 -9.22 -4.29
CA PRO A 10 14.33 -8.88 -3.11
C PRO A 10 14.74 -7.40 -3.16
N PRO A 11 15.17 -6.79 -2.04
CA PRO A 11 15.61 -5.40 -2.03
C PRO A 11 16.78 -5.14 -2.98
N ILE A 12 16.47 -4.74 -4.21
CA ILE A 12 17.42 -4.40 -5.28
C ILE A 12 17.33 -2.92 -5.63
N ASN A 13 18.33 -2.42 -6.36
CA ASN A 13 18.27 -1.11 -7.00
C ASN A 13 17.80 -1.33 -8.45
N VAL A 14 16.77 -0.59 -8.86
CA VAL A 14 16.20 -0.72 -10.19
C VAL A 14 16.65 0.49 -11.00
N GLU A 15 17.47 0.25 -12.01
CA GLU A 15 17.78 1.24 -13.03
C GLU A 15 16.57 1.46 -13.94
N LYS A 16 16.67 2.43 -14.85
CA LYS A 16 15.58 2.75 -15.76
C LYS A 16 15.24 1.55 -16.64
N LEU A 17 14.00 1.06 -16.54
CA LEU A 17 13.48 -0.01 -17.38
C LEU A 17 13.02 0.55 -18.74
N GLU A 18 13.95 0.67 -19.68
CA GLU A 18 13.66 1.21 -21.01
C GLU A 18 12.64 0.36 -21.78
N GLY A 19 11.67 1.02 -22.42
CA GLY A 19 10.61 0.34 -23.16
C GLY A 19 9.52 -0.32 -22.30
N VAL A 20 9.56 -0.17 -20.97
CA VAL A 20 8.53 -0.63 -20.04
C VAL A 20 7.73 0.55 -19.50
N ARG A 21 6.41 0.45 -19.54
CA ARG A 21 5.54 1.44 -18.89
C ARG A 21 5.45 1.21 -17.38
N VAL A 22 6.43 1.72 -16.66
CA VAL A 22 6.47 1.70 -15.19
C VAL A 22 5.58 2.81 -14.62
N ILE A 23 4.66 2.45 -13.73
CA ILE A 23 3.83 3.38 -12.95
C ILE A 23 4.62 3.89 -11.75
N ASP A 24 5.26 2.97 -11.04
CA ASP A 24 5.93 3.26 -9.77
C ASP A 24 6.97 2.20 -9.44
N VAL A 25 7.98 2.60 -8.68
CA VAL A 25 8.93 1.68 -8.04
C VAL A 25 9.01 2.05 -6.57
N ARG A 26 8.72 1.09 -5.69
CA ARG A 26 8.70 1.30 -4.23
C ARG A 26 9.61 0.29 -3.56
N LYS A 27 10.29 0.71 -2.50
CA LYS A 27 11.23 -0.15 -1.77
C LYS A 27 10.91 -0.16 -0.28
N CYS A 28 10.43 -1.30 0.22
CA CYS A 28 10.23 -1.57 1.65
C CYS A 28 10.81 -2.96 1.96
N LYS A 29 9.96 -3.91 2.35
CA LYS A 29 10.34 -5.33 2.47
C LYS A 29 10.78 -5.94 1.14
N PHE A 30 10.15 -5.53 0.05
CA PHE A 30 10.47 -5.90 -1.32
C PHE A 30 10.81 -4.65 -2.13
N THR A 31 11.46 -4.85 -3.27
CA THR A 31 11.40 -3.88 -4.35
C THR A 31 10.17 -4.21 -5.21
N GLU A 32 9.16 -3.36 -5.12
CA GLU A 32 7.92 -3.45 -5.90
C GLU A 32 8.07 -2.67 -7.20
N ILE A 33 7.82 -3.32 -8.33
CA ILE A 33 7.83 -2.69 -9.65
C ILE A 33 6.43 -2.78 -10.22
N ASP A 34 5.74 -1.64 -10.21
CA ASP A 34 4.36 -1.49 -10.63
C ASP A 34 4.33 -1.05 -12.09
N VAL A 35 3.77 -1.90 -12.95
CA VAL A 35 3.79 -1.70 -14.41
C VAL A 35 2.41 -1.82 -15.01
N MET A 36 2.18 -1.05 -16.08
CA MET A 36 1.00 -1.18 -16.92
C MET A 36 1.42 -1.61 -18.32
N ASP A 37 2.03 -2.79 -18.36
CA ASP A 37 2.65 -3.42 -19.51
C ASP A 37 2.73 -4.93 -19.28
N ASP A 38 3.28 -5.66 -20.25
CA ASP A 38 3.63 -7.08 -20.09
C ASP A 38 4.75 -7.23 -19.02
N PRO A 39 4.50 -7.95 -17.90
CA PRO A 39 5.50 -8.17 -16.86
C PRO A 39 6.76 -8.87 -17.40
N GLN A 40 6.66 -9.63 -18.49
CA GLN A 40 7.79 -10.36 -19.06
C GLN A 40 8.91 -9.44 -19.57
N LYS A 41 8.58 -8.19 -19.92
CA LYS A 41 9.59 -7.19 -20.25
C LYS A 41 10.49 -6.84 -19.06
N VAL A 42 9.92 -6.78 -17.86
CA VAL A 42 10.68 -6.57 -16.62
C VAL A 42 11.53 -7.79 -16.31
N VAL A 43 10.95 -8.99 -16.43
CA VAL A 43 11.65 -10.27 -16.19
C VAL A 43 12.87 -10.42 -17.11
N THR A 44 12.76 -10.00 -18.37
CA THR A 44 13.87 -10.05 -19.33
C THR A 44 15.07 -9.20 -18.89
N VAL A 45 14.82 -8.11 -18.15
CA VAL A 45 15.87 -7.17 -17.70
C VAL A 45 16.39 -7.52 -16.31
N LEU A 46 15.51 -7.90 -15.38
CA LEU A 46 15.85 -8.07 -13.97
C LEU A 46 15.91 -9.54 -13.50
N GLY A 47 15.58 -10.48 -14.39
CA GLY A 47 15.44 -11.90 -14.04
C GLY A 47 14.10 -12.21 -13.38
N GLU A 48 13.98 -13.42 -12.84
CA GLU A 48 12.73 -13.90 -12.23
C GLU A 48 12.42 -13.17 -10.91
N PRO A 49 11.20 -12.62 -10.73
CA PRO A 49 10.76 -12.05 -9.46
C PRO A 49 10.46 -13.16 -8.44
N LEU A 50 10.35 -12.78 -7.16
CA LEU A 50 9.86 -13.67 -6.11
C LEU A 50 8.42 -14.12 -6.39
N PHE A 51 7.59 -13.18 -6.85
CA PHE A 51 6.23 -13.42 -7.29
C PHE A 51 5.70 -12.20 -8.08
N VAL A 52 4.62 -12.42 -8.83
CA VAL A 52 3.91 -11.39 -9.62
C VAL A 52 2.45 -11.36 -9.19
N VAL A 53 1.89 -10.16 -9.10
CA VAL A 53 0.50 -9.92 -8.70
C VAL A 53 -0.22 -9.19 -9.82
N ASP A 54 -1.42 -9.65 -10.18
CA ASP A 54 -2.36 -8.87 -10.99
C ASP A 54 -3.01 -7.82 -10.10
N ALA A 55 -2.69 -6.55 -10.37
CA ALA A 55 -3.16 -5.42 -9.59
C ALA A 55 -4.70 -5.24 -9.71
N ASN A 56 -5.32 -5.78 -10.75
CA ASN A 56 -6.78 -5.73 -10.91
C ASN A 56 -7.52 -6.84 -10.15
N ASN A 57 -6.79 -7.83 -9.63
CA ASN A 57 -7.36 -9.00 -8.96
C ASN A 57 -6.57 -9.36 -7.70
N VAL A 58 -6.61 -8.46 -6.73
CA VAL A 58 -5.99 -8.66 -5.42
C VAL A 58 -6.90 -9.53 -4.56
N ASN A 59 -6.48 -10.77 -4.27
CA ASN A 59 -7.19 -11.67 -3.38
C ASN A 59 -6.30 -12.10 -2.20
N SER A 60 -6.30 -11.33 -1.12
CA SER A 60 -5.56 -11.60 0.11
C SER A 60 -6.18 -10.83 1.29
N LYS A 61 -5.79 -11.17 2.52
CA LYS A 61 -6.27 -10.44 3.71
C LYS A 61 -5.48 -9.14 3.90
N PHE A 62 -6.14 -8.13 4.46
CA PHE A 62 -5.51 -6.85 4.81
C PHE A 62 -4.29 -7.00 5.70
N SER A 63 -4.40 -7.76 6.80
CA SER A 63 -3.28 -7.96 7.72
C SER A 63 -2.06 -8.59 7.02
N GLU A 64 -2.28 -9.58 6.17
CA GLU A 64 -1.22 -10.26 5.42
C GLU A 64 -0.51 -9.30 4.47
N LEU A 65 -1.25 -8.47 3.73
CA LEU A 65 -0.66 -7.47 2.83
C LEU A 65 0.08 -6.37 3.59
N PHE A 66 -0.56 -5.80 4.61
CA PHE A 66 -0.03 -4.68 5.38
C PHE A 66 1.28 -5.04 6.10
N TYR A 67 1.36 -6.19 6.76
CA TYR A 67 2.59 -6.65 7.42
C TYR A 67 3.72 -7.01 6.46
N GLN A 68 3.41 -7.17 5.17
CA GLN A 68 4.41 -7.43 4.12
C GLN A 68 4.84 -6.14 3.39
N CYS A 69 4.48 -4.96 3.91
CA CYS A 69 4.61 -3.65 3.25
C CYS A 69 3.85 -3.52 1.92
N ARG A 70 2.91 -4.41 1.60
CA ARG A 70 2.14 -4.36 0.33
C ARG A 70 0.98 -3.37 0.45
N PHE A 71 1.34 -2.11 0.71
CA PHE A 71 0.40 -1.06 1.11
C PHE A 71 -0.56 -0.69 -0.01
N TRP A 72 -0.14 -0.78 -1.27
CA TRP A 72 -1.01 -0.50 -2.41
C TRP A 72 -2.12 -1.55 -2.53
N GLU A 73 -1.78 -2.84 -2.47
CA GLU A 73 -2.82 -3.88 -2.46
C GLU A 73 -3.71 -3.82 -1.22
N ALA A 74 -3.12 -3.51 -0.06
CA ALA A 74 -3.89 -3.32 1.18
C ALA A 74 -4.88 -2.15 1.05
N HIS A 75 -4.48 -1.06 0.40
CA HIS A 75 -5.35 0.08 0.07
C HIS A 75 -6.52 -0.35 -0.80
N GLU A 76 -6.29 -1.06 -1.91
CA GLU A 76 -7.34 -1.44 -2.85
C GLU A 76 -8.45 -2.29 -2.20
N ILE A 77 -8.08 -3.28 -1.40
CA ILE A 77 -9.06 -4.15 -0.73
C ILE A 77 -9.86 -3.40 0.35
N LEU A 78 -9.27 -2.37 0.98
CA LEU A 78 -9.97 -1.53 1.93
C LEU A 78 -10.93 -0.60 1.20
N GLU A 79 -10.51 -0.03 0.07
CA GLU A 79 -11.35 0.86 -0.73
C GLU A 79 -12.60 0.14 -1.24
N GLU A 80 -12.47 -1.11 -1.68
CA GLU A 80 -13.62 -1.93 -2.09
C GLU A 80 -14.64 -2.11 -0.94
N LYS A 81 -14.17 -2.32 0.29
CA LYS A 81 -15.03 -2.42 1.48
C LYS A 81 -15.64 -1.07 1.84
N TRP A 82 -14.83 -0.01 1.82
CA TRP A 82 -15.23 1.36 2.15
C TRP A 82 -16.35 1.90 1.26
N ARG A 83 -16.35 1.53 -0.03
CA ARG A 83 -17.42 1.90 -0.97
C ARG A 83 -18.80 1.36 -0.54
N ARG A 84 -18.84 0.23 0.17
CA ARG A 84 -20.07 -0.42 0.65
C ARG A 84 -20.41 -0.07 2.11
N ALA A 85 -19.43 0.38 2.89
CA ALA A 85 -19.59 0.72 4.31
C ALA A 85 -20.37 2.02 4.54
N LYS A 86 -20.95 2.15 5.75
CA LYS A 86 -21.72 3.31 6.22
C LYS A 86 -21.42 3.58 7.70
N GLY A 87 -21.69 4.81 8.15
CA GLY A 87 -21.49 5.21 9.54
C GLY A 87 -20.03 5.06 9.98
N GLU A 88 -19.82 4.68 11.24
CA GLU A 88 -18.48 4.58 11.87
C GLU A 88 -17.55 3.59 11.16
N GLU A 89 -18.08 2.49 10.61
CA GLU A 89 -17.27 1.54 9.82
C GLU A 89 -16.64 2.21 8.59
N LYS A 90 -17.39 3.12 7.95
CA LYS A 90 -16.90 3.87 6.79
C LYS A 90 -15.73 4.77 7.18
N ASP A 91 -15.83 5.46 8.31
CA ASP A 91 -14.78 6.35 8.81
C ASP A 91 -13.53 5.57 9.26
N TYR A 92 -13.74 4.41 9.90
CA TYR A 92 -12.66 3.49 10.26
C TYR A 92 -11.89 2.97 9.04
N LEU A 93 -12.61 2.48 8.01
CA LEU A 93 -11.99 2.03 6.78
C LEU A 93 -11.27 3.18 6.05
N HIS A 94 -11.86 4.38 6.05
CA HIS A 94 -11.24 5.56 5.45
C HIS A 94 -9.91 5.91 6.13
N ALA A 95 -9.86 5.86 7.46
CA ALA A 95 -8.62 6.09 8.19
C ALA A 95 -7.52 5.08 7.81
N LEU A 96 -7.85 3.78 7.71
CA LEU A 96 -6.89 2.75 7.29
C LEU A 96 -6.42 2.95 5.84
N ILE A 97 -7.31 3.39 4.94
CA ILE A 97 -6.97 3.76 3.57
C ILE A 97 -5.95 4.91 3.55
N LEU A 98 -6.19 5.96 4.35
CA LEU A 98 -5.28 7.10 4.47
C LEU A 98 -3.92 6.69 5.06
N VAL A 99 -3.88 5.78 6.03
CA VAL A 99 -2.62 5.20 6.53
C VAL A 99 -1.86 4.51 5.40
N CYS A 100 -2.52 3.65 4.62
CA CYS A 100 -1.88 2.97 3.48
C CYS A 100 -1.37 3.98 2.44
N ALA A 101 -2.19 4.97 2.08
CA ALA A 101 -1.83 6.02 1.13
C ALA A 101 -0.66 6.89 1.62
N SER A 102 -0.62 7.20 2.91
CA SER A 102 0.49 7.90 3.55
C SER A 102 1.79 7.09 3.40
N LEU A 103 1.77 5.81 3.78
CA LEU A 103 2.94 4.94 3.68
C LEU A 103 3.43 4.77 2.24
N ILE A 104 2.53 4.65 1.27
CA ILE A 104 2.90 4.64 -0.16
C ILE A 104 3.62 5.94 -0.55
N ASN A 105 3.11 7.10 -0.14
CA ASN A 105 3.75 8.39 -0.43
C ASN A 105 5.11 8.53 0.26
N PHE A 106 5.26 8.01 1.47
CA PHE A 106 6.54 7.93 2.17
C PHE A 106 7.56 7.14 1.35
N LEU A 107 7.19 5.95 0.86
CA LEU A 107 8.06 5.12 0.01
C LEU A 107 8.43 5.79 -1.33
N LYS A 108 7.64 6.77 -1.77
CA LYS A 108 7.88 7.58 -2.98
C LYS A 108 8.65 8.86 -2.69
N ASN A 109 9.18 9.01 -1.47
CA ASN A 109 9.88 10.21 -1.00
C ASN A 109 9.02 11.49 -1.05
N LYS A 110 7.68 11.36 -0.97
CA LYS A 110 6.72 12.47 -0.90
C LYS A 110 6.31 12.73 0.55
N VAL A 111 7.29 13.05 1.38
CA VAL A 111 7.15 13.13 2.85
C VAL A 111 6.03 14.10 3.26
N GLU A 112 5.99 15.30 2.70
CA GLU A 112 4.94 16.28 3.04
C GLU A 112 3.51 15.80 2.73
N VAL A 113 3.34 15.00 1.68
CA VAL A 113 2.04 14.41 1.33
C VAL A 113 1.72 13.25 2.26
N SER A 114 2.73 12.45 2.61
CA SER A 114 2.61 11.37 3.59
C SER A 114 2.15 11.92 4.95
N ASP A 115 2.80 12.96 5.46
CA ASP A 115 2.49 13.54 6.77
C ASP A 115 1.05 14.05 6.81
N LYS A 116 0.62 14.80 5.79
CA LYS A 116 -0.77 15.29 5.68
C LYS A 116 -1.81 14.17 5.70
N LEU A 117 -1.57 13.09 4.95
CA LEU A 117 -2.47 11.94 4.91
C LEU A 117 -2.48 11.18 6.25
N MET A 118 -1.34 11.11 6.94
CA MET A 118 -1.24 10.49 8.26
C MET A 118 -2.00 11.31 9.30
N ASP A 119 -1.85 12.63 9.30
CA ASP A 119 -2.57 13.54 10.20
C ASP A 119 -4.09 13.42 10.00
N GLU A 120 -4.54 13.34 8.75
CA GLU A 120 -5.97 13.13 8.44
C GLU A 120 -6.46 11.77 8.95
N ALA A 121 -5.67 10.72 8.76
CA ALA A 121 -5.99 9.39 9.29
C ALA A 121 -6.12 9.41 10.82
N LEU A 122 -5.15 10.00 11.52
CA LEU A 122 -5.16 10.12 12.98
C LEU A 122 -6.33 10.96 13.49
N SER A 123 -6.71 12.02 12.76
CA SER A 123 -7.88 12.84 13.07
C SER A 123 -9.18 12.04 12.99
N LEU A 124 -9.35 11.18 11.97
CA LEU A 124 -10.50 10.28 11.87
C LEU A 124 -10.51 9.25 13.01
N ILE A 125 -9.37 8.63 13.27
CA ILE A 125 -9.21 7.63 14.34
C ILE A 125 -9.56 8.23 15.70
N SER A 126 -9.14 9.47 15.97
CA SER A 126 -9.42 10.16 17.25
C SER A 126 -10.91 10.39 17.53
N LYS A 127 -11.77 10.31 16.51
CA LYS A 127 -13.23 10.51 16.61
C LYS A 127 -13.98 9.19 16.75
N LEU A 128 -13.32 8.05 16.55
CA LEU A 128 -13.95 6.74 16.63
C LEU A 128 -14.12 6.30 18.09
N PRO A 129 -15.17 5.53 18.39
CA PRO A 129 -15.32 4.85 19.67
C PRO A 129 -14.07 4.03 20.05
N GLU A 130 -13.70 4.03 21.34
CA GLU A 130 -12.47 3.36 21.83
C GLU A 130 -12.42 1.85 21.53
N ASP A 131 -13.58 1.20 21.40
CA ASP A 131 -13.72 -0.23 21.07
C ASP A 131 -13.38 -0.55 19.60
N LEU A 132 -13.44 0.45 18.71
CA LEU A 132 -13.01 0.34 17.31
C LEU A 132 -11.54 0.72 17.11
N LEU A 133 -10.78 0.90 18.20
CA LEU A 133 -9.35 1.26 18.19
C LEU A 133 -8.41 0.11 18.58
N PRO A 134 -8.46 -1.10 17.98
CA PRO A 134 -7.53 -2.17 18.34
C PRO A 134 -6.06 -1.84 18.01
N LEU A 135 -5.80 -0.87 17.11
CA LEU A 135 -4.45 -0.43 16.73
C LEU A 135 -3.83 0.61 17.68
N LEU A 136 -4.62 1.32 18.50
CA LEU A 136 -4.12 2.31 19.45
C LEU A 136 -3.97 1.78 20.89
N TYR A 137 -4.32 0.51 21.14
CA TYR A 137 -3.95 -0.18 22.38
C TYR A 137 -2.46 -0.53 22.48
N VAL A 138 -1.70 -0.33 21.40
CA VAL A 138 -0.31 0.07 21.55
C VAL A 138 -0.37 1.53 22.00
N ARG A 139 -0.44 1.74 23.33
CA ARG A 139 0.29 2.88 23.90
C ARG A 139 1.65 2.83 23.20
N LEU A 140 1.87 3.72 22.22
CA LEU A 140 3.20 4.17 21.90
C LEU A 140 3.68 4.68 23.25
N SER A 141 4.36 3.80 23.99
CA SER A 141 4.90 4.02 25.31
C SER A 141 5.98 5.07 25.13
N LEU A 142 5.53 6.32 24.99
CA LEU A 142 6.32 7.52 25.06
C LEU A 142 6.29 8.09 26.48
N ASP A 143 5.85 7.32 27.47
CA ASP A 143 6.14 7.56 28.88
C ASP A 143 6.32 6.23 29.63
N ALA A 144 7.58 5.78 29.70
CA ALA A 144 8.19 5.14 30.85
C ALA A 144 9.72 5.31 30.76
#